data_AF-A0A0F9C5W9-F1
#
_entry.id   AF-A0A0F9C5W9-F1
#
_cell.length_a   1.000
_cell.length_b   1.000
_cell.length_c   1.000
_cell.angle_alpha   90.00
_cell.angle_beta   90.00
_cell.angle_gamma   90.00
#
_symmetry.space_group_name_H-M   'P 1'
#
loop_
_entity.id
_entity.type
_entity.pdbx_description
1 polymer ?
#
loop_
_entity_poly.entity_id
_entity_poly.type
_entity_poly.pdbx_seq_one_letter_code
_entity_poly.pdbx_strand_id
1 'polypeptide(L)'
;PITVLYSGGFDSEIVMESFRLNGIKIRAAFCQYENDYNKHDLKFAQRYCEQYNIPLDIVDLNLLKFWDQEVYDYARSTGCLSPQLNVFLWLMEQLDGCLVAATGDVEFRECEDGIWRYIIEEGGDASWNRFVDLKGIEIVPCFPEYTPEQLAANLDLPLMKELALGQISSENSTICIKPKIYQSSFALESRPKFSGFEVVMERDKVVRNILTEELGDMYNGTVSWTYQEYREKINV
;
A
#
# COMPACT_ATOMS: atom_id res chain seq x y z
N PRO A 1 -20.66 1.46 -6.34
CA PRO A 1 -20.39 1.74 -4.90
C PRO A 1 -18.88 1.87 -4.71
N ILE A 2 -18.42 2.72 -3.79
CA ILE A 2 -16.98 2.84 -3.49
C ILE A 2 -16.63 1.83 -2.40
N THR A 3 -15.67 0.95 -2.69
CA THR A 3 -15.19 -0.08 -1.77
C THR A 3 -13.71 0.16 -1.48
N VAL A 4 -13.39 0.46 -0.22
CA VAL A 4 -12.00 0.61 0.22
C VAL A 4 -11.44 -0.76 0.58
N LEU A 5 -10.28 -1.11 0.02
CA LEU A 5 -9.50 -2.28 0.44
C LEU A 5 -8.88 -1.99 1.80
N TYR A 6 -9.60 -2.36 2.85
CA TYR A 6 -9.27 -2.02 4.22
C TYR A 6 -8.52 -3.17 4.88
N SER A 7 -7.24 -2.95 5.16
CA SER A 7 -6.35 -3.94 5.78
C SER A 7 -6.31 -3.85 7.29
N GLY A 8 -6.96 -2.88 7.93
CA GLY A 8 -6.78 -2.59 9.36
C GLY A 8 -5.45 -1.89 9.70
N GLY A 9 -4.57 -1.66 8.70
CA GLY A 9 -3.35 -0.87 8.84
C GLY A 9 -3.60 0.64 8.80
N PHE A 10 -2.58 1.42 9.16
CA PHE A 10 -2.65 2.89 9.14
C PHE A 10 -2.96 3.45 7.74
N ASP A 11 -2.38 2.85 6.71
CA ASP A 11 -2.47 3.34 5.33
C ASP A 11 -3.91 3.24 4.82
N SER A 12 -4.55 2.09 5.01
CA SER A 12 -5.93 1.93 4.61
C SER A 12 -6.90 2.69 5.53
N GLU A 13 -6.55 2.89 6.81
CA GLU A 13 -7.35 3.70 7.74
C GLU A 13 -7.37 5.19 7.36
N ILE A 14 -6.28 5.78 6.86
CA ILE A 14 -6.31 7.18 6.40
C ILE A 14 -7.23 7.38 5.19
N VAL A 15 -7.37 6.37 4.33
CA VAL A 15 -8.31 6.40 3.20
C VAL A 15 -9.73 6.39 3.73
N MET A 16 -10.03 5.49 4.68
CA MET A 16 -11.33 5.43 5.36
C MET A 16 -11.66 6.77 6.04
N GLU A 17 -10.72 7.35 6.78
CA GLU A 17 -10.87 8.64 7.44
C GLU A 17 -11.11 9.78 6.44
N SER A 18 -10.38 9.79 5.32
CA SER A 18 -10.55 10.79 4.26
C SER A 18 -11.97 10.79 3.71
N PHE A 19 -12.55 9.63 3.39
CA PHE A 19 -13.94 9.54 2.94
C PHE A 19 -14.94 9.89 4.05
N ARG A 20 -14.71 9.41 5.27
CA ARG A 20 -15.58 9.63 6.43
C ARG A 20 -15.70 11.12 6.77
N LEU A 21 -14.57 11.83 6.85
CA LEU A 21 -14.53 13.27 7.16
C LEU A 21 -15.21 14.11 6.08
N ASN A 22 -15.21 13.64 4.83
CA ASN A 22 -15.89 14.29 3.71
C ASN A 22 -17.36 13.84 3.54
N GLY A 23 -17.89 12.97 4.42
CA GLY A 23 -19.27 12.50 4.36
C GLY A 23 -19.58 11.59 3.15
N ILE A 24 -18.55 11.01 2.53
CA ILE A 24 -18.71 10.12 1.38
C ILE A 24 -19.02 8.71 1.88
N LYS A 25 -20.10 8.11 1.37
CA LYS A 25 -20.50 6.75 1.74
C LYS A 25 -19.62 5.73 1.03
N ILE A 26 -19.01 4.86 1.83
CA ILE A 26 -18.13 3.78 1.37
C ILE A 26 -18.51 2.45 2.02
N ARG A 27 -17.95 1.36 1.48
CA ARG A 27 -17.84 0.06 2.13
C ARG A 27 -16.36 -0.27 2.33
N ALA A 28 -16.08 -1.14 3.29
CA ALA A 28 -14.75 -1.72 3.48
C ALA A 28 -14.76 -3.18 3.01
N ALA A 29 -13.67 -3.61 2.37
CA ALA A 29 -13.39 -5.02 2.11
C ALA A 29 -12.09 -5.42 2.80
N PHE A 30 -12.13 -6.50 3.58
CA PHE A 30 -10.98 -7.03 4.32
C PHE A 30 -10.69 -8.46 3.87
N CYS A 31 -9.44 -8.75 3.51
CA CYS A 31 -9.00 -10.10 3.19
C CYS A 31 -8.58 -10.82 4.47
N GLN A 32 -9.38 -11.79 4.93
CA GLN A 32 -9.07 -12.59 6.10
C GLN A 32 -8.24 -13.81 5.70
N TYR A 33 -7.09 -13.98 6.34
CA TYR A 33 -6.25 -15.15 6.11
C TYR A 33 -6.67 -16.30 7.02
N GLU A 34 -6.74 -17.52 6.46
CA GLU A 34 -6.93 -18.73 7.25
C GLU A 34 -5.92 -18.85 8.40
N ASN A 35 -6.24 -19.66 9.41
CA ASN A 35 -5.42 -19.88 10.61
C ASN A 35 -5.14 -18.60 11.43
N ASP A 36 -6.01 -17.60 11.32
CA ASP A 36 -5.96 -16.37 12.10
C ASP A 36 -4.67 -15.54 11.88
N TYR A 37 -3.97 -15.70 10.75
CA TYR A 37 -2.66 -15.05 10.52
C TYR A 37 -2.71 -13.52 10.66
N ASN A 38 -3.78 -12.88 10.19
CA ASN A 38 -4.02 -11.43 10.31
C ASN A 38 -5.20 -11.09 11.24
N LYS A 39 -5.52 -11.96 12.22
CA LYS A 39 -6.63 -11.72 13.17
C LYS A 39 -6.50 -10.41 13.94
N HIS A 40 -5.27 -9.99 14.21
CA HIS A 40 -5.02 -8.74 14.93
C HIS A 40 -5.47 -7.52 14.11
N ASP A 41 -5.21 -7.52 12.80
CA ASP A 41 -5.68 -6.49 11.88
C ASP A 41 -7.21 -6.51 11.72
N LEU A 42 -7.80 -7.70 11.64
CA LEU A 42 -9.26 -7.86 11.55
C LEU A 42 -9.98 -7.19 12.73
N LYS A 43 -9.42 -7.29 13.95
CA LYS A 43 -9.99 -6.64 15.13
C LYS A 43 -9.99 -5.11 15.00
N PHE A 44 -8.92 -4.53 14.46
CA PHE A 44 -8.88 -3.09 14.20
C PHE A 44 -9.90 -2.71 13.14
N ALA A 45 -9.98 -3.49 12.06
CA ALA A 45 -10.90 -3.23 10.97
C ALA A 45 -12.37 -3.28 11.40
N GLN A 46 -12.75 -4.33 12.13
CA GLN A 46 -14.09 -4.49 12.70
C GLN A 46 -14.45 -3.33 13.63
N ARG A 47 -13.58 -3.01 14.59
CA ARG A 47 -13.82 -1.92 15.55
C ARG A 47 -14.03 -0.58 14.86
N TYR A 48 -13.19 -0.24 13.89
CA TYR A 48 -13.31 1.01 13.14
C TYR A 48 -14.63 1.05 12.35
N CYS A 49 -14.97 -0.03 11.64
CA CYS A 49 -16.19 -0.10 10.83
C CYS A 49 -17.45 -0.04 11.70
N GLU A 50 -17.48 -0.74 12.84
CA GLU A 50 -18.57 -0.71 13.81
C GLU A 50 -18.76 0.70 14.40
N GLN A 51 -17.67 1.35 14.81
CA GLN A 51 -17.71 2.70 15.39
C GLN A 51 -18.35 3.73 14.44
N TYR A 52 -18.11 3.60 13.14
CA TYR A 52 -18.57 4.56 12.14
C TYR A 52 -19.72 4.06 11.25
N ASN A 53 -20.30 2.90 11.59
CA ASN A 53 -21.40 2.27 10.84
C ASN A 53 -21.06 2.06 9.34
N ILE A 54 -19.82 1.66 9.06
CA ILE A 54 -19.36 1.35 7.71
C ILE A 54 -19.53 -0.16 7.47
N PRO A 55 -20.20 -0.59 6.38
CA PRO A 55 -20.29 -2.02 6.06
C PRO A 55 -18.91 -2.61 5.80
N LEU A 56 -18.62 -3.75 6.44
CA LEU A 56 -17.38 -4.50 6.27
C LEU A 56 -17.67 -5.85 5.61
N ASP A 57 -17.14 -6.02 4.40
CA ASP A 57 -17.15 -7.28 3.66
C ASP A 57 -15.86 -8.06 3.98
N ILE A 58 -16.00 -9.29 4.45
CA ILE A 58 -14.86 -10.17 4.74
C ILE A 58 -14.74 -11.18 3.62
N VAL A 59 -13.55 -11.24 3.01
CA VAL A 59 -13.20 -12.18 1.95
C VAL A 59 -12.14 -13.13 2.49
N ASP A 60 -12.46 -14.42 2.61
CA ASP A 60 -11.54 -15.42 3.14
C ASP A 60 -10.53 -15.88 2.08
N LEU A 61 -9.26 -16.02 2.48
CA LEU A 61 -8.18 -16.51 1.65
C LEU A 61 -7.33 -17.57 2.37
N ASN A 62 -7.16 -18.72 1.72
CA ASN A 62 -6.11 -19.65 2.08
C ASN A 62 -4.76 -19.14 1.55
N LEU A 63 -4.09 -18.33 2.37
CA LEU A 63 -2.88 -17.61 1.96
C LEU A 63 -1.76 -18.53 1.46
N LEU A 64 -1.52 -19.64 2.17
CA LEU A 64 -0.43 -20.56 1.80
C LEU A 64 -0.75 -21.30 0.50
N LYS A 65 -1.99 -21.77 0.32
CA LYS A 65 -2.40 -22.41 -0.93
C LYS A 65 -2.31 -21.44 -2.11
N PHE A 66 -2.74 -20.19 -1.92
CA PHE A 66 -2.61 -19.14 -2.93
C PHE A 66 -1.14 -18.94 -3.34
N TRP A 67 -0.24 -18.82 -2.36
CA TRP A 67 1.20 -18.69 -2.61
C TRP A 67 1.86 -19.95 -3.21
N ASP A 68 1.27 -21.12 -3.02
CA ASP A 68 1.79 -22.36 -3.58
C ASP A 68 1.33 -22.60 -5.03
N GLN A 69 0.30 -21.89 -5.49
CA GLN A 69 -0.41 -22.23 -6.73
C GLN A 69 -0.70 -21.00 -7.59
N GLU A 70 -1.56 -20.12 -7.10
CA GLU A 70 -2.20 -19.06 -7.90
C GLU A 70 -1.30 -17.82 -8.04
N VAL A 71 -0.45 -17.53 -7.06
CA VAL A 71 0.41 -16.33 -7.02
C VAL A 71 1.26 -16.16 -8.28
N TYR A 72 1.70 -17.27 -8.89
CA TYR A 72 2.57 -17.24 -10.06
C TYR A 72 1.86 -16.73 -11.30
N ASP A 73 0.56 -16.96 -11.45
CA ASP A 73 -0.20 -16.48 -12.60
C ASP A 73 -0.41 -14.96 -12.54
N TYR A 74 -0.68 -14.44 -11.33
CA TYR A 74 -0.69 -13.00 -11.08
C TYR A 74 0.69 -12.39 -11.33
N ALA A 75 1.75 -12.97 -10.75
CA ALA A 75 3.10 -12.46 -10.90
C ALA A 75 3.57 -12.46 -12.36
N ARG A 76 3.32 -13.53 -13.13
CA ARG A 76 3.71 -13.60 -14.55
C ARG A 76 2.97 -12.60 -15.42
N SER A 77 1.68 -12.41 -15.17
CA SER A 77 0.86 -11.47 -15.96
C SER A 77 1.14 -10.01 -15.62
N THR A 78 1.53 -9.73 -14.37
CA THR A 78 1.66 -8.36 -13.85
C THR A 78 3.09 -7.99 -13.45
N GLY A 79 4.07 -8.87 -13.64
CA GLY A 79 5.44 -8.71 -13.17
C GLY A 79 5.60 -8.40 -11.68
N CYS A 80 4.56 -8.66 -10.86
CA CYS A 80 4.59 -8.37 -9.44
C CYS A 80 5.48 -9.37 -8.70
N LEU A 81 6.61 -8.89 -8.17
CA LEU A 81 7.58 -9.74 -7.46
C LEU A 81 7.21 -9.95 -5.98
N SER A 82 6.22 -9.21 -5.46
CA SER A 82 5.84 -9.28 -4.05
C SER A 82 4.68 -10.26 -3.83
N PRO A 83 4.89 -11.37 -3.09
CA PRO A 83 3.80 -12.30 -2.77
C PRO A 83 2.64 -11.63 -2.04
N GLN A 84 2.94 -10.62 -1.21
CA GLN A 84 1.94 -9.84 -0.47
C GLN A 84 1.11 -8.95 -1.39
N LEU A 85 1.72 -8.25 -2.35
CA LEU A 85 0.96 -7.41 -3.28
C LEU A 85 0.05 -8.26 -4.18
N ASN A 86 0.50 -9.44 -4.60
CA ASN A 86 -0.33 -10.38 -5.36
C ASN A 86 -1.62 -10.81 -4.62
N VAL A 87 -1.63 -10.83 -3.28
CA VAL A 87 -2.87 -11.08 -2.50
C VAL A 87 -3.90 -10.00 -2.72
N PHE A 88 -3.48 -8.74 -2.83
CA PHE A 88 -4.41 -7.65 -3.10
C PHE A 88 -4.90 -7.66 -4.55
N LEU A 89 -4.06 -8.03 -5.52
CA LEU A 89 -4.49 -8.23 -6.90
C LEU A 89 -5.59 -9.30 -6.97
N TRP A 90 -5.40 -10.42 -6.27
CA TRP A 90 -6.41 -11.46 -6.12
C TRP A 90 -7.70 -10.93 -5.47
N LEU A 91 -7.58 -10.14 -4.39
CA LEU A 91 -8.72 -9.56 -3.68
C LEU A 91 -9.56 -8.66 -4.58
N MET A 92 -8.92 -7.87 -5.45
CA MET A 92 -9.62 -6.97 -6.37
C MET A 92 -10.55 -7.72 -7.34
N GLU A 93 -10.19 -8.93 -7.75
CA GLU A 93 -11.06 -9.77 -8.60
C GLU A 93 -12.26 -10.36 -7.86
N GLN A 94 -12.25 -10.34 -6.52
CA GLN A 94 -13.37 -10.84 -5.72
C GLN A 94 -14.43 -9.77 -5.45
N LEU A 95 -14.21 -8.54 -5.89
CA LEU A 95 -14.98 -7.37 -5.50
C LEU A 95 -15.58 -6.65 -6.71
N ASP A 96 -16.79 -6.12 -6.52
CA ASP A 96 -17.48 -5.31 -7.51
C ASP A 96 -17.42 -3.81 -7.17
N GLY A 97 -17.51 -2.98 -8.21
CA GLY A 97 -17.65 -1.52 -8.11
C GLY A 97 -16.33 -0.77 -8.25
N CYS A 98 -16.30 0.47 -7.74
CA CYS A 98 -15.12 1.32 -7.79
C CYS A 98 -14.28 1.03 -6.54
N LEU A 99 -13.12 0.42 -6.73
CA LEU A 99 -12.23 0.04 -5.64
C LEU A 99 -11.32 1.22 -5.27
N VAL A 100 -10.89 1.28 -4.02
CA VAL A 100 -9.86 2.21 -3.56
C VAL A 100 -8.88 1.46 -2.69
N ALA A 101 -7.61 1.47 -3.06
CA ALA A 101 -6.55 0.92 -2.25
C ALA A 101 -5.67 2.06 -1.68
N ALA A 102 -5.01 1.77 -0.57
CA ALA A 102 -4.02 2.65 0.03
C ALA A 102 -2.61 2.20 -0.34
N THR A 103 -2.44 1.68 -1.55
CA THR A 103 -1.13 1.23 -2.03
C THR A 103 -0.33 2.43 -2.50
N GLY A 104 0.94 2.23 -2.84
CA GLY A 104 1.83 3.34 -3.15
C GLY A 104 2.18 4.16 -1.90
N ASP A 105 3.32 4.83 -1.99
CA ASP A 105 3.84 5.63 -0.90
C ASP A 105 4.65 6.78 -1.45
N VAL A 106 4.51 7.97 -0.87
CA VAL A 106 5.42 9.09 -1.09
C VAL A 106 6.71 8.82 -0.32
N GLU A 107 7.43 7.76 -0.72
CA GLU A 107 8.60 7.29 -0.02
C GLU A 107 9.87 7.97 -0.51
N PHE A 108 10.52 8.74 0.37
CA PHE A 108 11.91 9.14 0.15
C PHE A 108 12.82 8.23 0.96
N ARG A 109 13.86 7.71 0.32
CA ARG A 109 14.92 6.91 0.95
C ARG A 109 16.26 7.58 0.75
N GLU A 110 17.12 7.50 1.76
CA GLU A 110 18.53 7.83 1.62
C GLU A 110 19.23 6.75 0.76
N CYS A 111 19.81 7.14 -0.37
CA CYS A 111 20.59 6.25 -1.22
C CYS A 111 22.03 6.12 -0.72
N GLU A 112 22.80 5.18 -1.27
CA GLU A 112 24.22 4.93 -0.87
C GLU A 112 25.13 6.15 -1.01
N ASP A 113 24.76 7.11 -1.87
CA ASP A 113 25.48 8.37 -2.08
C ASP A 113 25.06 9.48 -1.09
N GLY A 114 24.20 9.17 -0.11
CA GLY A 114 23.68 10.11 0.89
C GLY A 114 22.60 11.04 0.34
N ILE A 115 22.16 10.85 -0.91
CA ILE A 115 21.11 11.68 -1.52
C ILE A 115 19.76 11.00 -1.31
N TRP A 116 18.82 11.76 -0.77
CA TRP A 116 17.44 11.33 -0.58
C TRP A 116 16.68 11.38 -1.90
N ARG A 117 16.05 10.26 -2.28
CA ARG A 117 15.27 10.15 -3.51
C ARG A 117 13.92 9.53 -3.27
N TYR A 118 12.91 10.05 -3.97
CA TYR A 118 11.67 9.34 -4.23
C TYR A 118 11.93 8.29 -5.29
N ILE A 119 11.52 7.04 -5.05
CA ILE A 119 11.86 5.88 -5.87
C ILE A 119 10.57 5.15 -6.25
N ILE A 120 10.41 4.87 -7.53
CA ILE A 120 9.35 3.98 -8.04
C ILE A 120 10.03 2.73 -8.62
N GLU A 121 9.56 1.57 -8.20
CA GLU A 121 10.07 0.26 -8.62
C GLU A 121 9.06 -0.44 -9.56
N GLU A 122 9.53 -0.89 -10.72
CA GLU A 122 8.67 -1.49 -11.76
C GLU A 122 7.96 -2.78 -11.29
N GLY A 123 8.68 -3.64 -10.56
CA GLY A 123 8.12 -4.88 -9.99
C GLY A 123 7.16 -4.66 -8.81
N GLY A 124 7.06 -3.43 -8.31
CA GLY A 124 6.16 -3.00 -7.24
C GLY A 124 5.02 -2.17 -7.80
N ASP A 125 5.18 -0.85 -7.85
CA ASP A 125 4.11 0.11 -8.15
C ASP A 125 3.50 -0.09 -9.55
N ALA A 126 4.32 -0.38 -10.56
CA ALA A 126 3.83 -0.56 -11.93
C ALA A 126 3.05 -1.88 -12.13
N SER A 127 3.12 -2.83 -11.19
CA SER A 127 2.36 -4.09 -11.29
C SER A 127 0.86 -3.88 -11.15
N TRP A 128 0.43 -2.94 -10.30
CA TRP A 128 -0.97 -2.56 -10.12
C TRP A 128 -1.59 -2.02 -11.40
N ASN A 129 -0.92 -1.07 -12.05
CA ASN A 129 -1.39 -0.45 -13.27
C ASN A 129 -1.57 -1.50 -14.38
N ARG A 130 -0.59 -2.41 -14.53
CA ARG A 130 -0.70 -3.52 -15.48
C ARG A 130 -1.87 -4.45 -15.17
N PHE A 131 -2.08 -4.79 -13.90
CA PHE A 131 -3.21 -5.62 -13.51
C PHE A 131 -4.55 -4.98 -13.84
N VAL A 132 -4.69 -3.69 -13.54
CA VAL A 132 -5.90 -2.90 -13.81
C VAL A 132 -6.19 -2.86 -15.30
N ASP A 133 -5.17 -2.58 -16.13
CA ASP A 133 -5.31 -2.57 -17.59
C ASP A 133 -5.70 -3.95 -18.13
N LEU A 134 -5.13 -5.03 -17.58
CA LEU A 134 -5.40 -6.40 -18.01
C LEU A 134 -6.82 -6.87 -17.66
N LYS A 135 -7.34 -6.46 -16.50
CA LYS A 135 -8.63 -6.94 -15.96
C LYS A 135 -9.78 -5.98 -16.19
N GLY A 136 -9.50 -4.72 -16.53
CA GLY A 136 -10.51 -3.68 -16.67
C GLY A 136 -11.21 -3.34 -15.35
N ILE A 137 -10.48 -3.42 -14.22
CA ILE A 137 -11.01 -3.15 -12.88
C ILE A 137 -11.07 -1.63 -12.65
N GLU A 138 -12.21 -1.12 -12.20
CA GLU A 138 -12.33 0.30 -11.83
C GLU A 138 -11.72 0.52 -10.44
N ILE A 139 -10.59 1.21 -10.36
CA ILE A 139 -9.88 1.40 -9.10
C ILE A 139 -9.06 2.69 -9.01
N VAL A 140 -8.93 3.20 -7.78
CA VAL A 140 -7.91 4.13 -7.33
C VAL A 140 -6.86 3.36 -6.49
N PRO A 141 -5.75 2.85 -7.08
CA PRO A 141 -4.85 1.95 -6.37
C PRO A 141 -3.96 2.71 -5.38
N CYS A 142 -3.38 3.83 -5.83
CA CYS A 142 -2.46 4.60 -5.01
C CYS A 142 -3.10 5.84 -4.39
N PHE A 143 -4.14 5.67 -3.57
CA PHE A 143 -4.92 6.81 -3.05
C PHE A 143 -4.09 7.95 -2.43
N PRO A 144 -3.03 7.70 -1.62
CA PRO A 144 -2.23 8.78 -1.04
C PRO A 144 -1.51 9.67 -2.05
N GLU A 145 -1.30 9.18 -3.27
CA GLU A 145 -0.59 9.86 -4.36
C GLU A 145 -1.43 9.98 -5.65
N TYR A 146 -2.75 9.77 -5.55
CA TYR A 146 -3.61 9.65 -6.71
C TYR A 146 -3.75 10.95 -7.52
N THR A 147 -3.65 12.09 -6.84
CA THR A 147 -3.69 13.43 -7.46
C THR A 147 -2.41 14.23 -7.17
N PRO A 148 -2.00 15.12 -8.10
CA PRO A 148 -0.90 16.05 -7.85
C PRO A 148 -1.08 16.88 -6.57
N GLU A 149 -2.32 17.27 -6.24
CA GLU A 149 -2.65 18.01 -5.02
C GLU A 149 -2.38 17.19 -3.76
N GLN A 150 -2.72 15.90 -3.75
CA GLN A 150 -2.42 15.01 -2.62
C GLN A 150 -0.91 14.81 -2.45
N LEU A 151 -0.19 14.61 -3.56
CA LEU A 151 1.27 14.55 -3.58
C LEU A 151 1.88 15.84 -3.01
N ALA A 152 1.45 17.00 -3.50
CA ALA A 152 1.93 18.30 -3.04
C ALA A 152 1.67 18.50 -1.55
N ALA A 153 0.45 18.20 -1.09
CA ALA A 153 0.08 18.29 0.33
C ALA A 153 0.98 17.42 1.22
N ASN A 154 1.32 16.20 0.77
CA ASN A 154 2.21 15.32 1.51
C ASN A 154 3.66 15.88 1.57
N LEU A 155 4.17 16.35 0.43
CA LEU A 155 5.51 16.95 0.35
C LEU A 155 5.65 18.25 1.15
N ASP A 156 4.57 18.98 1.36
CA ASP A 156 4.55 20.24 2.13
C ASP A 156 4.45 20.03 3.65
N LEU A 157 4.27 18.78 4.12
CA LEU A 157 4.31 18.47 5.54
C LEU A 157 5.74 18.72 6.09
N PRO A 158 5.89 19.47 7.21
CA PRO A 158 7.21 19.83 7.73
C PRO A 158 8.13 18.62 7.94
N LEU A 159 7.59 17.55 8.54
CA LEU A 159 8.37 16.34 8.84
C LEU A 159 8.79 15.59 7.56
N MET A 160 7.95 15.59 6.51
CA MET A 160 8.30 15.00 5.21
C MET A 160 9.44 15.79 4.57
N LYS A 161 9.34 17.13 4.57
CA LYS A 161 10.35 18.03 4.01
C LYS A 161 11.68 17.96 4.74
N GLU A 162 11.66 17.96 6.07
CA GLU A 162 12.88 17.84 6.89
C GLU A 162 13.61 16.52 6.60
N LEU A 163 12.88 15.41 6.53
CA LEU A 163 13.47 14.11 6.24
C LEU A 163 13.98 13.99 4.80
N ALA A 164 13.18 14.39 3.81
CA ALA A 164 13.57 14.32 2.40
C ALA A 164 14.74 15.27 2.03
N LEU A 165 15.04 16.24 2.89
CA LEU A 165 16.23 17.11 2.79
C LEU A 165 17.40 16.63 3.66
N GLY A 166 17.32 15.43 4.26
CA GLY A 166 18.37 14.83 5.08
C GLY A 166 18.62 15.53 6.42
N GLN A 167 17.61 16.24 6.95
CA GLN A 167 17.77 17.03 8.19
C GLN A 167 17.50 16.22 9.46
N ILE A 168 17.01 14.98 9.33
CA ILE A 168 16.75 14.04 10.42
C ILE A 168 17.67 12.83 10.26
N SER A 169 18.72 12.74 11.08
CA SER A 169 19.80 11.77 10.91
C SER A 169 19.52 10.38 11.48
N SER A 170 18.39 10.16 12.16
CA SER A 170 18.07 8.89 12.83
C SER A 170 17.27 7.91 11.96
N GLU A 171 16.87 8.32 10.76
CA GLU A 171 15.98 7.58 9.87
C GLU A 171 16.55 7.61 8.45
N ASN A 172 16.34 6.53 7.69
CA ASN A 172 16.82 6.39 6.30
C ASN A 172 15.67 6.26 5.27
N SER A 173 14.42 6.30 5.73
CA SER A 173 13.22 6.27 4.89
C SER A 173 12.06 7.00 5.57
N THR A 174 11.21 7.65 4.78
CA THR A 174 9.96 8.27 5.27
C THR A 174 8.95 7.23 5.78
N ILE A 175 9.07 5.95 5.39
CA ILE A 175 8.21 4.87 5.90
C ILE A 175 8.32 4.72 7.43
N CYS A 176 9.50 4.94 7.99
CA CYS A 176 9.75 4.78 9.44
C CYS A 176 8.99 5.81 10.28
N ILE A 177 8.73 6.99 9.73
CA ILE A 177 8.03 8.09 10.41
C ILE A 177 6.58 8.26 9.96
N LYS A 178 6.12 7.45 9.00
CA LYS A 178 4.78 7.51 8.40
C LYS A 178 3.64 7.56 9.43
N PRO A 179 3.63 6.76 10.52
CA PRO A 179 2.60 6.91 11.55
C PRO A 179 2.57 8.30 12.19
N LYS A 180 3.73 8.93 12.40
CA LYS A 180 3.82 10.30 12.95
C LYS A 180 3.31 11.33 11.94
N ILE A 181 3.63 11.16 10.66
CA ILE A 181 3.11 11.99 9.57
C ILE A 181 1.58 11.95 9.59
N TYR A 182 0.97 10.76 9.61
CA TYR A 182 -0.47 10.62 9.61
C TYR A 182 -1.12 11.13 10.89
N GLN A 183 -0.55 10.85 12.05
CA GLN A 183 -1.04 11.35 13.35
C GLN A 183 -0.98 12.88 13.46
N SER A 184 -0.16 13.56 12.66
CA SER A 184 -0.16 15.03 12.61
C SER A 184 -1.41 15.62 11.95
N SER A 185 -2.10 14.83 11.12
CA SER A 185 -3.24 15.26 10.31
C SER A 185 -4.55 14.54 10.65
N PHE A 186 -4.47 13.32 11.18
CA PHE A 186 -5.60 12.46 11.50
C PHE A 186 -5.54 12.00 12.96
N ALA A 187 -6.71 11.89 13.60
CA ALA A 187 -6.84 11.39 14.97
C ALA A 187 -6.77 9.85 15.01
N LEU A 188 -5.62 9.29 14.63
CA LEU A 188 -5.39 7.85 14.61
C LEU A 188 -4.98 7.32 15.98
N GLU A 189 -5.50 6.15 16.34
CA GLU A 189 -5.08 5.45 17.55
C GLU A 189 -3.60 5.05 17.46
N SER A 190 -2.84 5.31 18.53
CA SER A 190 -1.45 4.84 18.60
C SER A 190 -1.42 3.33 18.78
N ARG A 191 -0.79 2.62 17.85
CA ARG A 191 -0.63 1.17 17.86
C ARG A 191 0.65 0.74 17.13
N PRO A 192 1.22 -0.44 17.42
CA PRO A 192 2.32 -0.97 16.63
C PRO A 192 1.90 -1.16 15.16
N LYS A 193 2.85 -0.97 14.24
CA LYS A 193 2.64 -1.23 12.82
C LYS A 193 2.75 -2.74 12.57
N PHE A 194 1.74 -3.29 11.92
CA PHE A 194 1.69 -4.66 11.44
C PHE A 194 1.41 -4.65 9.92
N SER A 195 1.90 -5.65 9.21
CA SER A 195 1.62 -5.93 7.80
C SER A 195 0.56 -7.02 7.61
N GLY A 196 0.25 -7.79 8.67
CA GLY A 196 -0.66 -8.95 8.60
C GLY A 196 -0.01 -10.22 8.05
N PHE A 197 1.31 -10.17 7.79
CA PHE A 197 2.10 -11.29 7.24
C PHE A 197 3.20 -11.76 8.20
N GLU A 198 3.26 -11.23 9.42
CA GLU A 198 4.37 -11.43 10.38
C GLU A 198 4.69 -12.91 10.59
N VAL A 199 3.64 -13.74 10.69
CA VAL A 199 3.75 -15.16 11.01
C VAL A 199 4.05 -16.04 9.79
N VAL A 200 4.03 -15.47 8.58
CA VAL A 200 4.27 -16.17 7.30
C VAL A 200 5.45 -15.60 6.51
N MET A 201 6.25 -14.71 7.11
CA MET A 201 7.38 -14.05 6.44
C MET A 201 8.42 -15.03 5.88
N GLU A 202 8.61 -16.21 6.49
CA GLU A 202 9.52 -17.22 5.92
C GLU A 202 8.98 -17.81 4.61
N ARG A 203 7.66 -18.00 4.49
CA ARG A 203 7.06 -18.44 3.22
C ARG A 203 7.08 -17.33 2.19
N ASP A 204 6.81 -16.08 2.59
CA ASP A 204 6.94 -14.90 1.72
C ASP A 204 8.31 -14.86 1.06
N LYS A 205 9.40 -14.97 1.86
CA LYS A 205 10.77 -14.98 1.34
C LYS A 205 11.01 -16.06 0.29
N VAL A 206 10.54 -17.29 0.54
CA VAL A 206 10.70 -18.39 -0.40
C VAL A 206 10.01 -18.10 -1.73
N VAL A 207 8.75 -17.65 -1.69
CA VAL A 207 7.98 -17.35 -2.91
C VAL A 207 8.58 -16.15 -3.63
N ARG A 208 8.94 -15.09 -2.90
CA ARG A 208 9.60 -13.89 -3.44
C ARG A 208 10.90 -14.22 -4.15
N ASN A 209 11.72 -15.11 -3.59
CA ASN A 209 12.96 -15.55 -4.24
C ASN A 209 12.67 -16.26 -5.57
N ILE A 210 11.69 -17.17 -5.61
CA ILE A 210 11.27 -17.84 -6.85
C ILE A 210 10.81 -16.82 -7.89
N LEU A 211 9.95 -15.87 -7.50
CA LEU A 211 9.48 -14.82 -8.40
C LEU A 211 10.62 -13.91 -8.90
N THR A 212 11.58 -13.60 -8.04
CA THR A 212 12.75 -12.79 -8.39
C THR A 212 13.67 -13.52 -9.36
N GLU A 213 13.92 -14.82 -9.14
CA GLU A 213 14.70 -15.66 -10.06
C GLU A 213 14.02 -15.81 -11.42
N GLU A 214 12.68 -15.90 -11.46
CA GLU A 214 11.93 -16.09 -12.69
C GLU A 214 11.73 -14.78 -13.48
N LEU A 215 11.42 -13.68 -12.79
CA LEU A 215 10.89 -12.45 -13.39
C LEU A 215 11.74 -11.20 -13.12
N GLY A 216 12.69 -11.27 -12.18
CA GLY A 216 13.43 -10.10 -11.70
C GLY A 216 14.21 -9.38 -12.79
N ASP A 217 14.86 -10.13 -13.70
CA ASP A 217 15.62 -9.54 -14.80
C ASP A 217 14.73 -8.80 -15.82
N MET A 218 13.44 -9.15 -15.90
CA MET A 218 12.47 -8.53 -16.81
C MET A 218 11.80 -7.29 -16.20
N TYR A 219 11.66 -7.23 -14.87
CA TYR A 219 10.92 -6.18 -14.15
C TYR A 219 11.77 -5.55 -13.04
N ASN A 220 12.96 -5.06 -13.41
CA ASN A 220 13.93 -4.42 -12.51
C ASN A 220 14.06 -2.90 -12.73
N GLY A 221 13.18 -2.30 -13.54
CA GLY A 221 13.18 -0.86 -13.77
C GLY A 221 13.04 -0.08 -12.47
N THR A 222 13.88 0.94 -12.31
CA THR A 222 13.79 1.89 -11.20
C THR A 222 13.90 3.30 -11.75
N VAL A 223 12.97 4.17 -11.36
CA VAL A 223 13.05 5.62 -11.62
C VAL A 223 13.08 6.35 -10.30
N SER A 224 13.85 7.44 -10.24
CA SER A 224 14.01 8.19 -9.00
C SER A 224 14.25 9.67 -9.22
N TRP A 225 13.87 10.47 -8.23
CA TRP A 225 13.98 11.93 -8.23
C TRP A 225 14.36 12.42 -6.84
N THR A 226 15.22 13.43 -6.76
CA THR A 226 15.41 14.21 -5.53
C THR A 226 14.13 14.96 -5.15
N TYR A 227 14.05 15.45 -3.91
CA TYR A 227 12.89 16.23 -3.46
C TYR A 227 12.58 17.43 -4.37
N GLN A 228 13.60 18.17 -4.81
CA GLN A 228 13.41 19.34 -5.68
C GLN A 228 12.94 18.95 -7.08
N GLU A 229 13.58 17.94 -7.69
CA GLU A 229 13.18 17.44 -9.01
C GLU A 229 11.75 16.90 -9.00
N TYR A 230 11.35 16.22 -7.93
CA TYR A 230 10.00 15.69 -7.79
C TYR A 230 8.97 16.81 -7.59
N ARG A 231 9.28 17.83 -6.78
CA ARG A 231 8.43 19.03 -6.62
C ARG A 231 8.20 19.76 -7.94
N GLU A 232 9.21 19.89 -8.78
CA GLU A 232 9.08 20.52 -10.11
C GLU A 232 8.17 19.71 -11.05
N LYS A 233 8.15 18.37 -10.90
CA LYS A 233 7.32 17.49 -11.73
C LYS A 233 5.84 17.51 -11.41
N ILE A 234 5.49 17.68 -10.15
CA ILE A 234 4.09 17.66 -9.71
C ILE A 234 3.39 19.01 -9.83
N ASN A 235 4.08 20.06 -10.32
CA ASN A 235 3.68 21.47 -10.36
C ASN A 235 2.16 21.71 -10.31
N VAL A 236 1.66 21.98 -9.10
CA VAL A 236 0.29 22.42 -8.77
C VAL A 236 0.33 23.88 -8.33
#